data_AF-A0A3D5BK11-F1
#
_entry.id   AF-A0A3D5BK11-F1
#
_cell.length_a   1.000
_cell.length_b   1.000
_cell.length_c   1.000
_cell.angle_alpha   90.00
_cell.angle_beta   90.00
_cell.angle_gamma   90.00
#
_symmetry.space_group_name_H-M   'P 1'
#
loop_
_entity.id
_entity.type
_entity.pdbx_description
1 polymer ?
#
loop_
_entity_poly.entity_id
_entity_poly.type
_entity_poly.pdbx_seq_one_letter_code
_entity_poly.pdbx_strand_id
1 'polypeptide(L)'
;MKKWLLTSLIAASLSCSVQAADQDYKLVTVAGYLNFYLLNLNACEDFHPEVRKAAFDAEQSLYPWLEKLDARTKNSIDASVISDVVKKRRNALNAQINEGDFTLEHCQAVIKLLAGDGLDKTLLKNLE
;
A
#
# COMPACT_ATOMS: atom_id res chain seq x y z
N MET A 1 58.00 22.58 8.45
CA MET A 1 57.14 22.19 7.30
C MET A 1 57.10 20.67 7.31
N LYS A 2 55.98 19.93 7.35
CA LYS A 2 54.64 20.12 6.81
C LYS A 2 53.70 19.23 7.65
N LYS A 3 52.54 19.78 8.01
CA LYS A 3 51.51 19.11 8.82
C LYS A 3 50.82 17.99 8.04
N TRP A 4 50.29 17.04 8.82
CA TRP A 4 49.19 16.09 8.59
C TRP A 4 48.54 16.01 7.21
N LEU A 5 48.17 14.79 6.81
CA LEU A 5 46.82 14.40 6.33
C LEU A 5 46.90 13.04 5.62
N LEU A 6 46.77 11.93 6.37
CA LEU A 6 46.51 10.61 5.78
C LEU A 6 45.64 9.80 6.73
N THR A 7 44.37 10.18 6.88
CA THR A 7 43.31 9.30 7.35
C THR A 7 41.96 9.98 7.13
N SER A 8 41.30 9.66 6.02
CA SER A 8 39.83 9.59 5.91
C SER A 8 39.46 9.23 4.47
N LEU A 9 39.57 7.95 4.17
CA LEU A 9 38.78 7.29 3.13
C LEU A 9 38.26 6.03 3.80
N ILE A 10 37.02 5.64 3.50
CA ILE A 10 36.23 4.54 4.10
C ILE A 10 35.27 5.00 5.22
N ALA A 11 34.21 5.72 4.84
CA ALA A 11 32.95 5.75 5.61
C ALA A 11 31.71 6.13 4.77
N ALA A 12 31.76 6.03 3.43
CA ALA A 12 30.70 6.56 2.55
C ALA A 12 29.84 5.49 1.86
N SER A 13 30.14 4.19 2.00
CA SER A 13 29.48 3.12 1.21
C SER A 13 28.44 2.30 1.96
N LEU A 14 28.24 2.50 3.28
CA LEU A 14 27.26 1.75 4.07
C LEU A 14 25.92 2.48 4.24
N SER A 15 25.84 3.77 3.90
CA SER A 15 24.64 4.58 4.14
C SER A 15 23.56 4.39 3.08
N CYS A 16 23.93 4.00 1.84
CA CYS A 16 22.99 3.89 0.72
C CYS A 16 22.11 2.64 0.77
N SER A 17 22.63 1.50 1.25
CA SER A 17 21.86 0.25 1.29
C SER A 17 20.75 0.28 2.33
N VAL A 18 21.00 0.88 3.50
CA VAL A 18 19.99 1.06 4.56
C VAL A 18 18.87 2.00 4.10
N GLN A 19 19.22 3.08 3.40
CA GLN A 19 18.24 4.04 2.91
C GLN A 19 17.36 3.48 1.78
N ALA A 20 17.93 2.65 0.87
CA ALA A 20 17.15 1.97 -0.17
C ALA A 20 16.16 0.97 0.43
N ALA A 21 16.62 0.13 1.38
CA ALA A 21 15.75 -0.84 2.04
C ALA A 21 14.60 -0.20 2.84
N ASP A 22 14.83 0.95 3.46
CA ASP A 22 13.79 1.72 4.18
C ASP A 22 12.74 2.31 3.23
N GLN A 23 13.14 2.78 2.05
CA GLN A 23 12.22 3.30 1.04
C GLN A 23 11.37 2.19 0.41
N ASP A 24 11.98 1.06 0.07
CA ASP A 24 11.25 -0.09 -0.47
C ASP A 24 10.23 -0.62 0.53
N TYR A 25 10.60 -0.68 1.82
CA TYR A 25 9.67 -1.07 2.88
C TYR A 25 8.46 -0.13 2.99
N LYS A 26 8.68 1.19 2.88
CA LYS A 26 7.61 2.19 2.88
C LYS A 26 6.68 2.01 1.69
N LEU A 27 7.22 1.82 0.49
CA LEU A 27 6.43 1.61 -0.72
C LEU A 27 5.64 0.29 -0.67
N VAL A 28 6.22 -0.80 -0.15
CA VAL A 28 5.51 -2.06 0.09
C VAL A 28 4.38 -1.89 1.12
N THR A 29 4.62 -1.08 2.15
CA THR A 29 3.60 -0.75 3.16
C THR A 29 2.43 0.01 2.52
N VAL A 30 2.71 1.01 1.68
CA VAL A 30 1.68 1.75 0.93
C VAL A 30 0.95 0.84 -0.05
N ALA A 31 1.65 -0.06 -0.75
CA ALA A 31 1.04 -1.06 -1.63
C ALA A 31 0.05 -1.96 -0.88
N GLY A 32 0.46 -2.45 0.29
CA GLY A 32 -0.42 -3.24 1.15
C GLY A 32 -1.65 -2.47 1.61
N TYR A 33 -1.48 -1.19 1.95
CA TYR A 33 -2.56 -0.30 2.39
C TYR A 33 -3.58 -0.02 1.28
N LEU A 34 -3.12 0.38 0.09
CA LEU A 34 -4.02 0.63 -1.05
C LEU A 34 -4.72 -0.65 -1.52
N ASN A 35 -4.00 -1.78 -1.57
CA ASN A 35 -4.57 -3.06 -1.94
C ASN A 35 -5.61 -3.58 -0.93
N PHE A 36 -5.49 -3.22 0.35
CA PHE A 36 -6.54 -3.52 1.33
C PHE A 36 -7.87 -2.87 0.93
N TYR A 37 -7.88 -1.57 0.67
CA TYR A 37 -9.11 -0.88 0.28
C TYR A 37 -9.65 -1.40 -1.06
N LEU A 38 -8.78 -1.52 -2.06
CA LEU A 38 -9.20 -2.00 -3.39
C LEU A 38 -9.89 -3.36 -3.30
N LEU A 39 -9.24 -4.35 -2.66
CA LEU A 39 -9.82 -5.69 -2.55
C LEU A 39 -11.14 -5.71 -1.76
N ASN A 40 -11.23 -4.95 -0.67
CA ASN A 40 -12.46 -4.92 0.12
C ASN A 40 -13.60 -4.23 -0.64
N LEU A 41 -13.34 -3.13 -1.33
CA LEU A 41 -14.37 -2.42 -2.09
C LEU A 41 -14.88 -3.27 -3.26
N ASN A 42 -13.98 -3.89 -4.03
CA ASN A 42 -14.33 -4.83 -5.09
C ASN A 42 -15.22 -5.96 -4.54
N ALA A 43 -14.85 -6.58 -3.41
CA ALA A 43 -15.67 -7.61 -2.80
C ALA A 43 -17.02 -7.07 -2.28
N CYS A 44 -17.08 -5.84 -1.77
CA CYS A 44 -18.35 -5.23 -1.39
C CYS A 44 -19.29 -5.03 -2.59
N GLU A 45 -18.76 -4.66 -3.75
CA GLU A 45 -19.54 -4.54 -4.99
C GLU A 45 -20.12 -5.88 -5.46
N ASP A 46 -19.34 -6.95 -5.32
CA ASP A 46 -19.70 -8.30 -5.74
C ASP A 46 -20.73 -8.95 -4.81
N PHE A 47 -20.50 -8.87 -3.49
CA PHE A 47 -21.26 -9.66 -2.51
C PHE A 47 -22.41 -8.91 -1.81
N HIS A 48 -22.43 -7.57 -1.82
CA HIS A 48 -23.42 -6.78 -1.09
C HIS A 48 -24.08 -5.71 -1.98
N PRO A 49 -25.15 -6.07 -2.72
CA PRO A 49 -25.83 -5.17 -3.67
C PRO A 49 -26.27 -3.82 -3.08
N GLU A 50 -26.58 -3.78 -1.79
CA GLU A 50 -27.04 -2.62 -1.03
C GLU A 50 -25.99 -1.49 -0.98
N VAL A 51 -24.71 -1.85 -1.03
CA VAL A 51 -23.59 -0.89 -0.94
C VAL A 51 -22.79 -0.78 -2.22
N ARG A 52 -23.11 -1.56 -3.27
CA ARG A 52 -22.37 -1.62 -4.53
C ARG A 52 -22.03 -0.24 -5.10
N LYS A 53 -23.02 0.65 -5.23
CA LYS A 53 -22.79 1.98 -5.79
C LYS A 53 -21.84 2.82 -4.93
N ALA A 54 -22.01 2.75 -3.61
CA ALA A 54 -21.18 3.50 -2.67
C ALA A 54 -19.74 2.95 -2.62
N ALA A 55 -19.57 1.63 -2.72
CA ALA A 55 -18.26 0.99 -2.82
C ALA A 55 -17.53 1.42 -4.11
N PHE A 56 -18.23 1.37 -5.25
CA PHE A 56 -17.70 1.80 -6.54
C PHE A 56 -17.27 3.27 -6.53
N ASP A 57 -18.09 4.15 -5.95
CA ASP A 57 -17.75 5.57 -5.85
C ASP A 57 -16.54 5.81 -4.95
N ALA A 58 -16.42 5.05 -3.85
CA ALA A 58 -15.28 5.15 -2.95
C ALA A 58 -13.99 4.61 -3.61
N GLU A 59 -14.08 3.53 -4.39
CA GLU A 59 -12.95 2.93 -5.10
C GLU A 59 -12.24 3.91 -6.04
N GLN A 60 -12.99 4.79 -6.70
CA GLN A 60 -12.41 5.79 -7.63
C GLN A 60 -11.35 6.67 -6.97
N SER A 61 -11.47 6.93 -5.67
CA SER A 61 -10.48 7.72 -4.91
C SER A 61 -9.10 7.05 -4.81
N LEU A 62 -9.01 5.74 -5.05
CA LEU A 62 -7.78 4.96 -4.97
C LEU A 62 -6.91 5.11 -6.22
N TYR A 63 -7.51 5.25 -7.42
CA TYR A 63 -6.78 5.15 -8.68
C TYR A 63 -5.63 6.16 -8.84
N PRO A 64 -5.77 7.45 -8.47
CA PRO A 64 -4.65 8.38 -8.56
C PRO A 64 -3.45 7.97 -7.68
N TRP A 65 -3.70 7.26 -6.57
CA TRP A 65 -2.63 6.79 -5.68
C TRP A 65 -2.01 5.48 -6.17
N LEU A 66 -2.82 4.60 -6.77
CA LEU A 66 -2.33 3.38 -7.40
C LEU A 66 -1.41 3.72 -8.59
N GLU A 67 -1.74 4.74 -9.39
CA GLU A 67 -0.88 5.23 -10.48
C GLU A 67 0.46 5.76 -9.95
N LYS A 68 0.42 6.58 -8.89
CA LYS A 68 1.66 7.08 -8.25
C LYS A 68 2.50 5.94 -7.67
N LEU A 69 1.86 4.96 -7.04
CA LEU A 69 2.56 3.79 -6.51
C LEU A 69 3.26 3.02 -7.63
N ASP A 70 2.55 2.69 -8.72
CA ASP A 70 3.14 1.99 -9.87
C ASP A 70 4.38 2.72 -10.39
N ALA A 71 4.27 4.03 -10.61
CA ALA A 71 5.37 4.87 -11.07
C ALA A 71 6.58 4.83 -10.13
N ARG A 72 6.37 4.78 -8.81
CA ARG A 72 7.43 4.70 -7.80
C ARG A 72 8.05 3.30 -7.70
N THR A 73 7.27 2.24 -7.95
CA THR A 73 7.72 0.84 -7.77
C THR A 73 8.37 0.23 -9.01
N LYS A 74 8.06 0.73 -10.20
CA LYS A 74 8.39 0.11 -11.50
C LYS A 74 9.86 -0.30 -11.69
N ASN A 75 10.80 0.39 -11.04
CA ASN A 75 12.24 0.12 -11.16
C ASN A 75 12.96 0.02 -9.79
N SER A 76 12.22 0.09 -8.67
CA SER A 76 12.79 0.13 -7.32
C SER A 76 12.56 -1.16 -6.56
N ILE A 77 11.39 -1.78 -6.73
CA ILE A 77 10.98 -2.96 -5.99
C ILE A 77 10.79 -4.14 -6.94
N ASP A 78 11.26 -5.31 -6.52
CA ASP A 78 10.93 -6.56 -7.21
C ASP A 78 9.40 -6.77 -7.16
N ALA A 79 8.78 -6.84 -8.34
CA ALA A 79 7.36 -7.08 -8.51
C ALA A 79 6.85 -8.32 -7.78
N SER A 80 7.73 -9.31 -7.52
CA SER A 80 7.41 -10.50 -6.73
C SER A 80 6.96 -10.15 -5.31
N VAL A 81 7.60 -9.16 -4.67
CA VAL A 81 7.31 -8.74 -3.29
C VAL A 81 5.91 -8.15 -3.19
N ILE A 82 5.56 -7.26 -4.13
CA ILE A 82 4.23 -6.65 -4.18
C ILE A 82 3.18 -7.71 -4.51
N SER A 83 3.47 -8.59 -5.48
CA SER A 83 2.59 -9.70 -5.86
C SER A 83 2.25 -10.61 -4.67
N ASP A 84 3.24 -10.94 -3.85
CA ASP A 84 3.04 -11.83 -2.70
C ASP A 84 2.24 -11.16 -1.58
N VAL A 85 2.45 -9.86 -1.35
CA VAL A 85 1.60 -9.08 -0.44
C VAL A 85 0.14 -9.06 -0.91
N VAL A 86 -0.08 -8.83 -2.21
CA VAL A 86 -1.42 -8.82 -2.81
C VAL A 86 -2.08 -10.21 -2.69
N LYS A 87 -1.37 -11.28 -3.01
CA LYS A 87 -1.87 -12.67 -2.89
C LYS A 87 -2.25 -13.00 -1.45
N LYS A 88 -1.37 -12.68 -0.48
CA LYS A 88 -1.64 -12.95 0.94
C LYS A 88 -2.91 -12.24 1.41
N ARG A 89 -3.11 -10.98 1.01
CA ARG A 89 -4.32 -10.21 1.36
C ARG A 89 -5.57 -10.76 0.68
N ARG A 90 -5.48 -11.16 -0.59
CA ARG A 90 -6.58 -11.81 -1.30
C ARG A 90 -6.98 -13.12 -0.63
N ASN A 91 -6.01 -13.94 -0.23
CA ASN A 91 -6.30 -15.19 0.47
C ASN A 91 -6.99 -14.95 1.82
N ALA A 92 -6.57 -13.94 2.57
CA ALA A 92 -7.21 -13.56 3.83
C ALA A 92 -8.66 -13.08 3.61
N LEU A 93 -8.90 -12.24 2.60
CA LEU A 93 -10.25 -11.80 2.25
C LEU A 93 -11.15 -12.97 1.84
N ASN A 94 -10.63 -13.89 1.01
CA ASN A 94 -11.38 -15.08 0.61
C ASN A 94 -11.72 -15.98 1.80
N ALA A 95 -10.83 -16.08 2.80
CA ALA A 95 -11.14 -16.80 4.04
C ALA A 95 -12.31 -16.14 4.79
N GLN A 96 -12.27 -14.80 4.96
CA GLN A 96 -13.36 -14.05 5.60
C GLN A 96 -14.70 -14.21 4.86
N ILE A 97 -14.69 -14.22 3.52
CA ILE A 97 -15.89 -14.46 2.72
C ILE A 97 -16.42 -15.88 2.95
N ASN A 98 -15.55 -16.89 2.90
CA ASN A 98 -15.94 -18.29 3.07
C ASN A 98 -16.43 -18.61 4.50
N GLU A 99 -15.90 -17.90 5.51
CA GLU A 99 -16.28 -18.04 6.92
C GLU A 99 -17.58 -17.27 7.25
N GLY A 100 -18.07 -16.44 6.33
CA GLY A 100 -19.27 -15.62 6.52
C GLY A 100 -19.02 -14.32 7.30
N ASP A 101 -17.76 -13.98 7.57
CA ASP A 101 -17.33 -12.80 8.31
C ASP A 101 -17.31 -11.52 7.46
N PHE A 102 -17.42 -11.65 6.13
CA PHE A 102 -17.52 -10.52 5.21
C PHE A 102 -18.96 -9.98 5.12
N THR A 103 -19.39 -9.27 6.17
CA THR A 103 -20.77 -8.79 6.33
C THR A 103 -21.05 -7.45 5.64
N LEU A 104 -22.33 -7.10 5.51
CA LEU A 104 -22.76 -5.77 5.04
C LEU A 104 -22.19 -4.65 5.93
N GLU A 105 -22.14 -4.87 7.25
CA GLU A 105 -21.60 -3.91 8.22
C GLU A 105 -20.10 -3.68 8.01
N HIS A 106 -19.34 -4.74 7.70
CA HIS A 106 -17.93 -4.63 7.32
C HIS A 106 -17.77 -3.71 6.10
N CYS A 107 -18.58 -3.92 5.07
CA CYS A 107 -18.54 -3.08 3.87
C CYS A 107 -18.90 -1.62 4.15
N GLN A 108 -19.95 -1.37 4.93
CA GLN A 108 -20.32 -0.02 5.35
C GLN A 108 -19.20 0.67 6.13
N ALA A 109 -18.50 -0.07 7.00
CA ALA A 109 -17.35 0.46 7.74
C ALA A 109 -16.18 0.82 6.81
N VAL A 110 -15.80 -0.06 5.88
CA VAL A 110 -14.72 0.21 4.92
C VAL A 110 -15.04 1.43 4.05
N ILE A 111 -16.26 1.51 3.52
CA ILE A 111 -16.72 2.65 2.71
C ILE A 111 -16.68 3.93 3.54
N LYS A 112 -17.20 3.90 4.78
CA LYS A 112 -17.22 5.06 5.67
C LYS A 112 -15.83 5.56 6.03
N LEU A 113 -14.89 4.65 6.31
CA LEU A 113 -13.49 5.01 6.56
C LEU A 113 -12.90 5.77 5.37
N LEU A 114 -13.13 5.27 4.15
CA LEU A 114 -12.57 5.90 2.95
C LEU A 114 -13.28 7.21 2.58
N ALA A 115 -14.61 7.27 2.68
CA ALA A 115 -15.39 8.44 2.28
C ALA A 115 -15.41 9.55 3.35
N GLY A 116 -15.33 9.20 4.63
CA GLY A 116 -15.36 10.13 5.75
C GLY A 116 -13.97 10.67 6.11
N ASP A 117 -13.06 9.76 6.47
CA ASP A 117 -11.73 10.14 6.96
C ASP A 117 -10.73 10.33 5.81
N GLY A 118 -11.00 9.69 4.67
CA GLY A 118 -10.08 9.66 3.53
C GLY A 118 -8.91 8.72 3.76
N LEU A 119 -8.09 8.57 2.72
CA LEU A 119 -6.84 7.82 2.81
C LEU A 119 -5.84 8.51 3.74
N ASP A 120 -5.11 7.71 4.52
CA ASP A 120 -4.07 8.18 5.45
C ASP A 120 -2.97 8.94 4.70
N LYS A 121 -3.00 10.26 4.84
CA LYS A 121 -2.05 11.16 4.20
C LYS A 121 -0.61 10.96 4.67
N THR A 122 -0.40 10.42 5.87
CA THR A 122 0.94 10.12 6.37
C THR A 122 1.58 8.98 5.59
N LEU A 123 0.80 7.93 5.28
CA LEU A 123 1.26 6.84 4.43
C LEU A 123 1.44 7.33 2.97
N LEU A 124 0.48 8.08 2.46
CA LEU A 124 0.49 8.54 1.07
C LEU A 124 1.61 9.54 0.74
N LYS A 125 2.16 10.26 1.72
CA LYS A 125 3.35 11.13 1.54
C LYS A 125 4.56 10.38 0.98
N ASN A 126 4.67 9.07 1.16
CA ASN A 126 5.75 8.28 0.57
C ASN A 126 5.60 8.12 -0.96
N LEU A 127 4.48 8.55 -1.54
CA LEU A 127 4.21 8.58 -2.98
C LEU A 127 4.39 9.97 -3.60
N GLU A 128 4.55 11.01 -2.78
CA GLU A 128 4.74 12.40 -3.22
C GLU A 128 6.21 12.71 -3.52
#